data_AF-A0AA88MBM6-F1
#
_entry.id   AF-A0AA88MBM6-F1
#
_cell.length_a   1.000
_cell.length_b   1.000
_cell.length_c   1.000
_cell.angle_alpha   90.00
_cell.angle_beta   90.00
_cell.angle_gamma   90.00
#
_symmetry.space_group_name_H-M   'P 1'
#
loop_
_entity.id
_entity.type
_entity.pdbx_description
1 polymer ?
#
loop_
_entity_poly.entity_id
_entity_poly.type
_entity_poly.pdbx_seq_one_letter_code
_entity_poly.pdbx_strand_id
1 'polypeptide(L)'
;MRMAFLCFNTPDPAAVNATKLYDYNNDDGDLWNRQSQLPPCSSSPSPPEFLCLVCLQIMVYAVCRNLTNGVEMVMEGVGVHINIVKSECPKLLSDDDHTGHLNSAIIASSCIIIIIIGLVLYTRWRRRRGQQQQRDRHQMT
;
A
#
# COMPACT_ATOMS: atom_id res chain seq x y z
N MET A 1 -6.23 -0.24 -10.39
CA MET A 1 -5.39 -1.31 -10.95
C MET A 1 -5.19 -2.35 -9.86
N ARG A 2 -5.50 -3.63 -10.11
CA ARG A 2 -5.21 -4.71 -9.14
C ARG A 2 -3.70 -4.86 -9.05
N MET A 3 -3.15 -4.78 -7.84
CA MET A 3 -1.75 -5.13 -7.56
C MET A 3 -1.60 -6.62 -7.87
N ALA A 4 -0.79 -6.97 -8.87
CA ALA A 4 -0.63 -8.35 -9.27
C ALA A 4 0.45 -8.98 -8.39
N PHE A 5 0.07 -9.96 -7.57
CA PHE A 5 1.01 -10.80 -6.85
C PHE A 5 1.37 -12.01 -7.72
N LEU A 6 2.67 -12.29 -7.81
CA LEU A 6 3.18 -13.57 -8.30
C LEU A 6 3.71 -14.36 -7.11
N CYS A 7 3.27 -15.60 -6.98
CA CYS A 7 3.59 -16.44 -5.84
C CYS A 7 4.19 -17.77 -6.29
N PHE A 8 5.12 -18.24 -5.47
CA PHE A 8 5.81 -19.51 -5.65
C PHE A 8 5.90 -20.20 -4.30
N ASN A 9 5.96 -21.52 -4.32
CA ASN A 9 6.18 -22.31 -3.12
C ASN A 9 7.09 -23.50 -3.38
N THR A 10 7.56 -24.10 -2.29
CA THR A 10 8.30 -25.34 -2.35
C THR A 10 8.13 -26.15 -1.07
N PRO A 11 7.90 -27.47 -1.16
CA PRO A 11 7.89 -28.37 -0.02
C PRO A 11 9.30 -28.78 0.42
N ASP A 12 10.36 -28.34 -0.29
CA ASP A 12 11.74 -28.70 0.06
C ASP A 12 12.11 -28.13 1.44
N PRO A 13 12.47 -28.98 2.42
CA PRO A 13 12.84 -28.51 3.75
C PRO A 13 14.10 -27.62 3.74
N ALA A 14 14.98 -27.74 2.73
CA ALA A 14 16.13 -26.86 2.58
C ALA A 14 15.74 -25.39 2.35
N ALA A 15 14.53 -25.13 1.83
CA ALA A 15 14.01 -23.78 1.61
C ALA A 15 13.89 -22.96 2.90
N VAL A 16 13.71 -23.63 4.04
CA VAL A 16 13.70 -22.98 5.36
C VAL A 16 15.03 -22.30 5.67
N ASN A 17 16.11 -22.66 4.97
CA ASN A 17 17.44 -22.08 5.06
C ASN A 17 17.82 -21.25 3.82
N ALA A 18 16.88 -20.94 2.93
CA ALA A 18 17.12 -20.10 1.76
C ALA A 18 17.66 -18.72 2.17
N THR A 19 18.73 -18.29 1.55
CA THR A 19 19.44 -17.03 1.83
C THR A 19 19.06 -15.92 0.85
N LYS A 20 18.70 -16.27 -0.39
CA LYS A 20 18.32 -15.29 -1.41
C LYS A 20 17.27 -15.84 -2.38
N LEU A 21 16.59 -14.91 -3.03
CA LEU A 21 15.64 -15.15 -4.10
C LEU A 21 15.86 -14.07 -5.16
N TYR A 22 16.03 -14.46 -6.41
CA TYR A 22 16.30 -13.54 -7.53
C TYR A 22 15.63 -14.03 -8.81
N ASP A 23 15.56 -13.16 -9.81
CA ASP A 23 15.17 -13.53 -11.17
C ASP A 23 16.43 -13.89 -11.95
N TYR A 24 16.50 -15.11 -12.47
CA TYR A 24 17.65 -15.61 -13.22
C TYR A 24 18.00 -14.74 -14.43
N ASN A 25 16.98 -14.11 -15.04
CA ASN A 25 17.15 -13.31 -16.25
C ASN A 25 17.44 -11.82 -15.96
N ASN A 26 17.47 -11.41 -14.70
CA ASN A 26 17.67 -10.01 -14.32
C ASN A 26 18.86 -9.83 -13.39
N ASP A 27 19.84 -9.03 -13.82
CA ASP A 27 21.06 -8.73 -13.07
C ASP A 27 20.88 -7.58 -12.05
N ASP A 28 19.67 -7.00 -11.92
CA ASP A 28 19.36 -5.89 -10.98
C ASP A 28 19.45 -6.27 -9.48
N GLY A 29 19.86 -7.51 -9.18
CA GLY A 29 20.12 -8.00 -7.83
C GLY A 29 19.00 -8.87 -7.26
N ASP A 30 19.14 -9.21 -5.98
CA ASP A 30 18.20 -10.13 -5.33
C ASP A 30 16.87 -9.45 -5.02
N LEU A 31 15.78 -10.13 -5.37
CA LEU A 31 14.41 -9.72 -5.06
C LEU A 31 14.05 -9.92 -3.58
N TRP A 32 14.80 -10.78 -2.89
CA TRP A 32 14.75 -10.93 -1.45
C TRP A 32 16.08 -11.49 -0.92
N ASN A 33 16.50 -11.00 0.25
CA ASN A 33 17.65 -11.49 0.99
C ASN A 33 17.25 -11.81 2.43
N ARG A 34 17.78 -12.92 2.96
CA ARG A 34 17.53 -13.33 4.33
C ARG A 34 18.16 -12.33 5.30
N GLN A 35 17.33 -11.74 6.15
CA GLN A 35 17.78 -10.92 7.28
C GLN A 35 17.71 -11.69 8.61
N SER A 36 16.77 -12.61 8.74
CA SER A 36 16.48 -13.35 9.97
C SER A 36 15.78 -14.68 9.64
N GLN A 37 15.22 -15.34 10.65
CA GLN A 37 14.37 -16.52 10.42
C GLN A 37 13.13 -16.13 9.61
N LEU A 38 12.64 -17.07 8.79
CA LEU A 38 11.46 -16.82 7.96
C LEU A 38 10.24 -16.55 8.85
N PRO A 39 9.55 -15.41 8.69
CA PRO A 39 8.36 -15.10 9.45
C PRO A 39 7.18 -15.96 8.98
N PRO A 40 6.15 -16.17 9.82
CA PRO A 40 4.91 -16.79 9.39
C PRO A 40 4.20 -15.94 8.32
N CYS A 41 3.69 -16.57 7.26
CA CYS A 41 3.01 -15.83 6.19
C CYS A 41 1.79 -15.03 6.70
N SER A 42 1.01 -15.59 7.62
CA SER A 42 -0.19 -14.94 8.18
C SER A 42 0.10 -13.68 9.01
N SER A 43 1.33 -13.49 9.46
CA SER A 43 1.77 -12.31 10.22
C SER A 43 2.72 -11.41 9.43
N SER A 44 2.95 -11.73 8.16
CA SER A 44 3.88 -10.97 7.32
C SER A 44 3.14 -9.90 6.52
N PRO A 45 3.64 -8.66 6.46
CA PRO A 45 3.05 -7.62 5.64
C PRO A 45 3.22 -7.93 4.15
N SER A 46 2.48 -7.21 3.32
CA SER A 46 2.69 -7.29 1.87
C SER A 46 4.10 -6.83 1.48
N PRO A 47 4.76 -7.48 0.51
CA PRO A 47 6.07 -7.05 0.04
C PRO A 47 6.00 -5.65 -0.62
N PRO A 48 7.12 -4.89 -0.60
CA PRO A 48 7.27 -3.66 -1.37
C PRO A 48 7.12 -3.91 -2.88
N GLU A 49 6.93 -2.85 -3.66
CA GLU A 49 6.87 -2.96 -5.12
C GLU A 49 8.17 -3.50 -5.71
N PHE A 50 8.05 -4.37 -6.71
CA PHE A 50 9.15 -5.02 -7.43
C PHE A 50 10.07 -5.88 -6.54
N LEU A 51 9.66 -6.16 -5.31
CA LEU A 51 10.37 -7.02 -4.37
C LEU A 51 9.50 -8.20 -3.95
N CYS A 52 10.16 -9.15 -3.28
CA CYS A 52 9.52 -10.33 -2.74
C CYS A 52 9.62 -10.40 -1.22
N LEU A 53 8.66 -11.10 -0.63
CA LEU A 53 8.65 -11.60 0.72
C LEU A 53 8.84 -13.11 0.67
N VAL A 54 9.74 -13.65 1.47
CA VAL A 54 9.79 -15.09 1.74
C VAL A 54 9.28 -15.35 3.15
N CYS A 55 8.30 -16.23 3.28
CA CYS A 55 7.64 -16.55 4.53
C CYS A 55 7.37 -18.06 4.65
N LEU A 56 7.13 -18.51 5.88
CA LEU A 56 6.86 -19.91 6.19
C LEU A 56 5.39 -20.11 6.56
N GLN A 57 4.79 -21.18 6.04
CA GLN A 57 3.52 -21.70 6.53
C GLN A 57 3.63 -23.23 6.65
N ILE A 58 2.82 -24.01 5.91
CA ILE A 58 3.01 -25.46 5.77
C ILE A 58 4.31 -25.75 5.00
N MET A 59 4.66 -24.85 4.09
CA MET A 59 5.86 -24.89 3.26
C MET A 59 6.37 -23.46 3.04
N VAL A 60 7.53 -23.29 2.41
CA VAL A 60 8.08 -21.95 2.13
C VAL A 60 7.36 -21.34 0.94
N TYR A 61 6.97 -20.08 1.08
CA TYR A 61 6.38 -19.27 0.02
C TYR A 61 7.27 -18.09 -0.30
N ALA A 62 7.38 -17.77 -1.58
CA ALA A 62 7.86 -16.50 -2.09
C ALA A 62 6.66 -15.73 -2.68
N VAL A 63 6.42 -14.53 -2.18
CA VAL A 63 5.34 -13.65 -2.63
C VAL A 63 5.96 -12.38 -3.18
N CYS A 64 5.76 -12.12 -4.47
CA CYS A 64 6.37 -11.00 -5.17
C CYS A 64 5.31 -10.06 -5.72
N ARG A 65 5.58 -8.75 -5.72
CA ARG A 65 4.60 -7.73 -6.13
C ARG A 65 5.01 -7.03 -7.41
N ASN A 66 4.09 -6.97 -8.37
CA ASN A 66 4.25 -6.26 -9.65
C ASN A 66 5.45 -6.73 -10.49
N LEU A 67 5.86 -8.00 -10.37
CA LEU A 67 6.83 -8.58 -11.30
C LEU A 67 6.21 -8.82 -12.68
N THR A 68 7.04 -8.73 -13.71
CA THR A 68 6.65 -9.03 -15.09
C THR A 68 6.28 -10.51 -15.25
N ASN A 69 5.32 -10.79 -16.14
CA ASN A 69 5.03 -12.17 -16.51
C ASN A 69 6.21 -12.75 -17.29
N GLY A 70 6.78 -13.86 -16.81
CA GLY A 70 7.92 -14.53 -17.44
C GLY A 70 9.22 -14.52 -16.64
N VAL A 71 9.22 -13.96 -15.43
CA VAL A 71 10.36 -14.07 -14.49
C VAL A 71 10.70 -15.54 -14.20
N GLU A 72 11.99 -15.85 -14.21
CA GLU A 72 12.50 -17.17 -13.86
C GLU A 72 13.05 -17.11 -12.45
N MET A 73 12.20 -17.42 -11.49
CA MET A 73 12.52 -17.26 -10.08
C MET A 73 13.45 -18.37 -9.60
N VAL A 74 14.56 -17.98 -8.99
CA VAL A 74 15.53 -18.90 -8.39
C VAL A 74 15.67 -18.60 -6.91
N MET A 75 15.49 -19.64 -6.10
CA MET A 75 15.75 -19.62 -4.66
C MET A 75 17.06 -20.35 -4.38
N GLU A 76 17.91 -19.78 -3.54
CA GLU A 76 19.14 -20.44 -3.10
C GLU A 76 19.23 -20.47 -1.58
N GLY A 77 19.76 -21.57 -1.03
CA GLY A 77 20.12 -21.71 0.37
C GLY A 77 21.47 -22.40 0.51
N VAL A 78 22.40 -21.80 1.27
CA VAL A 78 23.73 -22.40 1.56
C VAL A 78 24.46 -22.91 0.29
N GLY A 79 24.34 -22.17 -0.82
CA GLY A 79 25.01 -22.49 -2.09
C GLY A 79 24.35 -23.58 -2.94
N VAL A 80 23.14 -24.05 -2.59
CA VAL A 80 22.33 -24.92 -3.44
C VAL A 80 21.09 -24.22 -3.97
N HIS A 81 20.75 -24.51 -5.23
CA HIS A 81 19.50 -24.08 -5.85
C HIS A 81 18.34 -24.93 -5.32
N ILE A 82 17.28 -24.24 -4.95
CA ILE A 82 16.07 -24.82 -4.38
C ILE A 82 14.96 -24.63 -5.39
N ASN A 83 14.38 -25.74 -5.83
CA ASN A 83 13.32 -25.70 -6.82
C ASN A 83 12.05 -25.08 -6.19
N ILE A 84 11.50 -24.06 -6.85
CA ILE A 84 10.26 -23.39 -6.48
C ILE A 84 9.30 -23.44 -7.65
N VAL A 85 8.01 -23.60 -7.38
CA VAL A 85 6.98 -23.70 -8.41
C VAL A 85 5.93 -22.62 -8.21
N LYS A 86 5.36 -22.13 -9.32
CA LYS A 86 4.29 -21.14 -9.27
C LYS A 86 3.10 -21.70 -8.49
N SER A 87 2.54 -20.89 -7.60
CA SER A 87 1.45 -21.29 -6.71
C SER A 87 0.45 -20.16 -6.50
N GLU A 88 -0.67 -20.50 -5.87
CA GLU A 88 -1.53 -19.50 -5.24
C GLU A 88 -0.79 -18.79 -4.11
N CYS A 89 -1.16 -17.54 -3.87
CA CYS A 89 -0.57 -16.73 -2.80
C CYS A 89 -1.12 -17.13 -1.43
N PRO A 90 -0.27 -17.23 -0.39
CA PRO A 90 -0.74 -17.41 0.97
C PRO A 90 -1.47 -16.15 1.43
N LYS A 91 -2.32 -16.29 2.45
CA LYS A 91 -2.88 -15.13 3.15
C LYS A 91 -1.77 -14.42 3.91
N LEU A 92 -1.53 -13.17 3.54
CA LEU A 92 -0.65 -12.25 4.27
C LEU A 92 -1.45 -11.46 5.31
N LEU A 93 -0.74 -10.69 6.14
CA LEU A 93 -1.36 -9.70 7.00
C LEU A 93 -2.09 -8.69 6.08
N SER A 94 -3.41 -8.63 6.19
CA SER A 94 -4.22 -7.69 5.41
C SER A 94 -3.74 -6.28 5.71
N ASP A 95 -3.42 -5.53 4.66
CA ASP A 95 -3.15 -4.09 4.72
C ASP A 95 -4.49 -3.32 4.83
N ASP A 96 -5.38 -3.78 5.71
CA ASP A 96 -6.48 -2.94 6.20
C ASP A 96 -5.83 -1.97 7.18
N ASP A 97 -5.43 -0.77 6.70
CA ASP A 97 -5.64 0.53 7.38
C ASP A 97 -4.75 1.70 6.88
N HIS A 98 -4.32 1.74 5.61
CA HIS A 98 -3.59 2.93 5.10
C HIS A 98 -4.27 3.70 3.97
N THR A 99 -5.40 3.21 3.44
CA THR A 99 -6.17 3.93 2.41
C THR A 99 -7.28 4.84 3.01
N GLY A 100 -7.45 4.86 4.33
CA GLY A 100 -8.43 5.71 5.02
C GLY A 100 -7.92 7.11 5.38
N HIS A 101 -6.61 7.27 5.60
CA HIS A 101 -6.07 8.50 6.20
C HIS A 101 -5.84 9.64 5.19
N LEU A 102 -5.51 9.31 3.92
CA LEU A 102 -5.34 10.32 2.88
C LEU A 102 -6.69 10.91 2.43
N ASN A 103 -7.74 10.09 2.37
CA ASN A 103 -9.08 10.56 2.01
C ASN A 103 -9.76 11.31 3.17
N SER A 104 -9.49 10.95 4.42
CA SER A 104 -10.02 11.66 5.61
C SER A 104 -9.47 13.10 5.69
N ALA A 105 -8.16 13.29 5.45
CA ALA A 105 -7.55 14.62 5.48
C ALA A 105 -8.08 15.53 4.36
N ILE A 106 -8.29 14.98 3.15
CA ILE A 106 -8.85 15.75 2.02
C ILE A 106 -10.28 16.17 2.31
N ILE A 107 -11.13 15.26 2.81
CA ILE A 107 -12.53 15.58 3.16
C ILE A 107 -12.59 16.63 4.27
N ALA A 108 -11.80 16.48 5.34
CA ALA A 108 -11.74 17.46 6.43
C ALA A 108 -11.29 18.84 5.94
N SER A 109 -10.28 18.91 5.06
CA SER A 109 -9.81 20.17 4.48
C SER A 109 -10.88 20.87 3.63
N SER A 110 -11.63 20.10 2.84
CA SER A 110 -12.69 20.63 1.98
C SER A 110 -13.87 21.21 2.79
N CYS A 111 -14.25 20.56 3.89
CA CYS A 111 -15.31 21.04 4.78
C CYS A 111 -14.95 22.38 5.45
N ILE A 112 -13.69 22.53 5.89
CA ILE A 112 -13.23 23.77 6.54
C ILE A 112 -13.30 24.95 5.56
N ILE A 113 -12.89 24.75 4.30
CA ILE A 113 -12.94 25.79 3.26
C ILE A 113 -14.39 26.23 3.00
N ILE A 114 -15.33 25.30 2.89
CA ILE A 114 -16.76 25.61 2.66
C ILE A 114 -17.34 26.44 3.81
N ILE A 115 -17.01 26.11 5.07
CA ILE A 115 -17.48 26.87 6.25
C ILE A 115 -16.94 28.30 6.23
N ILE A 116 -15.66 28.50 5.90
CA ILE A 116 -15.06 29.84 5.82
C ILE A 116 -15.75 30.68 4.74
N ILE A 117 -15.98 30.12 3.55
CA ILE A 117 -16.70 30.81 2.46
C ILE A 117 -18.12 31.19 2.91
N GLY A 118 -18.83 30.27 3.56
CA GLY A 118 -20.16 30.52 4.11
C GLY A 118 -20.20 31.68 5.10
N LEU A 119 -19.25 31.74 6.04
CA LEU A 119 -19.13 32.83 7.01
C LEU A 119 -18.82 34.18 6.36
N VAL A 120 -17.93 34.20 5.36
CA VAL A 120 -17.59 35.43 4.62
C VAL A 120 -18.80 35.94 3.83
N LEU A 121 -19.54 35.05 3.16
CA LEU A 121 -20.75 35.43 2.43
C LEU A 121 -21.86 35.89 3.39
N TYR A 122 -22.06 35.20 4.50
CA TYR A 122 -23.04 35.57 5.52
C TYR A 122 -22.74 36.94 6.13
N THR A 123 -21.49 37.19 6.51
CA THR A 123 -21.08 38.49 7.09
C THR A 123 -21.20 39.63 6.07
N ARG A 124 -20.82 39.42 4.81
CA ARG A 124 -21.00 40.40 3.73
C ARG A 124 -22.48 40.70 3.48
N TRP A 125 -23.32 39.67 3.44
CA TRP A 125 -24.76 39.83 3.25
C TRP A 125 -25.42 40.57 4.42
N ARG A 126 -25.06 40.22 5.66
CA ARG A 126 -25.53 40.90 6.87
C ARG A 126 -25.13 42.38 6.89
N ARG A 127 -23.90 42.72 6.50
CA ARG A 127 -23.45 44.12 6.38
C ARG A 127 -24.25 44.90 5.33
N ARG A 128 -24.54 44.29 4.17
CA ARG A 128 -25.36 44.93 3.13
C ARG A 128 -26.79 45.22 3.60
N ARG A 129 -27.44 44.29 4.31
CA ARG A 129 -28.76 44.54 4.90
C ARG A 129 -28.73 45.66 5.94
N GLY A 130 -27.70 45.71 6.79
CA GLY A 130 -27.56 46.78 7.78
C GLY A 130 -27.44 48.18 7.15
N GLN A 131 -26.75 48.31 6.01
CA GLN A 131 -26.64 49.58 5.29
C GLN A 131 -27.92 49.98 4.56
N GLN A 132 -28.68 49.01 4.01
CA GLN A 132 -29.96 49.29 3.36
C GLN A 132 -30.95 49.93 4.35
N GLN A 133 -30.99 49.43 5.58
CA GLN A 133 -31.93 49.88 6.62
C GLN A 133 -31.62 51.28 7.17
N GLN A 134 -30.38 51.76 7.08
CA GLN A 134 -30.04 53.16 7.38
C GLN A 134 -30.41 54.11 6.24
N ARG A 135 -30.32 53.67 4.97
CA ARG A 135 -30.62 54.51 3.81
C ARG A 135 -32.12 54.83 3.69
N ASP A 136 -32.98 53.86 3.99
CA ASP A 136 -34.44 54.06 3.96
C ASP A 136 -34.92 54.98 5.10
N ARG A 137 -34.20 55.03 6.23
CA ARG A 137 -34.53 55.90 7.37
C ARG A 137 -34.20 57.38 7.13
N HIS A 138 -33.25 57.68 6.24
CA HIS A 138 -32.85 59.04 5.88
C HIS A 138 -33.66 59.64 4.71
N GLN A 139 -34.51 58.85 4.04
CA GLN A 139 -35.44 59.36 3.01
C GLN A 139 -36.85 59.69 3.57
N MET A 140 -37.09 59.51 4.87
CA MET A 140 -38.38 59.78 5.54
C MET A 140 -38.35 60.98 6.50
N THR A 141 -37.29 61.79 6.45
CA THR A 141 -37.14 63.08 7.15
C THR A 141 -36.73 64.13 6.12
#